data_AF-A0A2Z6N3M0-F1
#
_entry.id   AF-A0A2Z6N3M0-F1
#
_cell.length_a   1.000
_cell.length_b   1.000
_cell.length_c   1.000
_cell.angle_alpha   90.00
_cell.angle_beta   90.00
_cell.angle_gamma   90.00
#
_symmetry.space_group_name_H-M   'P 1'
#
loop_
_entity.id
_entity.type
_entity.pdbx_description
1 polymer ?
#
loop_
_entity_poly.entity_id
_entity_poly.type
_entity_poly.pdbx_seq_one_letter_code
_entity_poly.pdbx_strand_id
1 'polypeptide(L)'
;MTYSDLKPISDVLRKCSSPCNLLVFGLTPETLLWKALNHNGKTVFIDENRYYAAYIEEKHPEIDAYDVTYTTKRSEMKELIASAKEHVANECKPVQNLLFSDCKLGINDLPNHVYEVDWDVILVDGPRGDWPEAPGRMSAIFTAGVLARSKKGGNPKTHVFLHDFSGEVQQVCGNEFLCKENLLEASESMGHYVLERMNESSVQYCKGSSSSSST
;
A
#
# COMPACT_ATOMS: atom_id res chain seq x y z
N MET A 1 2.64 -10.64 -13.43
CA MET A 1 1.25 -10.14 -13.61
C MET A 1 0.71 -10.50 -15.00
N THR A 2 -0.60 -10.75 -15.13
CA THR A 2 -1.25 -10.98 -16.44
C THR A 2 -1.57 -9.65 -17.14
N TYR A 3 -1.88 -9.66 -18.44
CA TYR A 3 -2.29 -8.42 -19.14
C TYR A 3 -3.49 -7.72 -18.48
N SER A 4 -4.47 -8.50 -17.99
CA SER A 4 -5.62 -7.98 -17.25
C SER A 4 -5.23 -7.26 -15.96
N ASP A 5 -4.11 -7.62 -15.34
CA ASP A 5 -3.58 -6.96 -14.15
C ASP A 5 -2.77 -5.71 -14.52
N LEU A 6 -1.96 -5.79 -15.57
CA LEU A 6 -1.11 -4.69 -16.01
C LEU A 6 -1.92 -3.50 -16.53
N LYS A 7 -3.01 -3.79 -17.25
CA LYS A 7 -3.78 -2.77 -17.99
C LYS A 7 -4.39 -1.71 -17.07
N PRO A 8 -5.12 -2.04 -15.98
CA PRO A 8 -5.67 -1.02 -15.07
C PRO A 8 -4.61 -0.09 -14.48
N ILE A 9 -3.49 -0.65 -14.02
CA ILE A 9 -2.37 0.13 -13.45
C ILE A 9 -1.79 1.07 -14.51
N SER A 10 -1.51 0.55 -15.71
CA SER A 10 -1.00 1.33 -16.85
C SER A 10 -1.96 2.45 -17.27
N ASP A 11 -3.27 2.17 -17.31
CA ASP A 11 -4.28 3.16 -17.64
C ASP A 11 -4.35 4.31 -16.61
N VAL A 12 -4.18 4.00 -15.32
CA VAL A 12 -4.10 5.01 -14.27
C VAL A 12 -2.82 5.83 -14.40
N LEU A 13 -1.65 5.19 -14.55
CA LEU A 13 -0.36 5.89 -14.70
C LEU A 13 -0.37 6.84 -15.91
N ARG A 14 -0.93 6.41 -17.05
CA ARG A 14 -1.03 7.24 -18.26
C ARG A 14 -1.95 8.45 -18.11
N LYS A 15 -2.98 8.35 -17.27
CA LYS A 15 -3.94 9.44 -16.99
C LYS A 15 -3.53 10.30 -15.80
N CYS A 16 -2.52 9.87 -15.05
CA CYS A 16 -2.01 10.59 -13.90
C CYS A 16 -1.39 11.93 -14.34
N SER A 17 -1.63 12.98 -13.54
CA SER A 17 -1.03 14.29 -13.81
C SER A 17 0.49 14.20 -13.61
N SER A 18 1.27 14.81 -14.50
CA SER A 18 2.73 14.81 -14.40
C SER A 18 3.23 15.97 -13.52
N PRO A 19 4.20 15.74 -12.61
CA PRO A 19 4.81 14.44 -12.29
C PRO A 19 3.87 13.56 -11.44
N CYS A 20 3.79 12.27 -11.78
CA CYS A 20 3.02 11.28 -11.02
C CYS A 20 3.93 10.55 -10.04
N ASN A 21 3.50 10.46 -8.78
CA ASN A 21 4.24 9.74 -7.74
C ASN A 21 3.71 8.30 -7.61
N LEU A 22 4.53 7.31 -7.97
CA LEU A 22 4.25 5.89 -7.88
C LEU A 22 5.12 5.22 -6.80
N LEU A 23 4.48 4.61 -5.80
CA LEU A 23 5.12 3.73 -4.83
C LEU A 23 4.77 2.28 -5.13
N VAL A 24 5.75 1.39 -5.12
CA VAL A 24 5.54 -0.05 -5.31
C VAL A 24 6.14 -0.80 -4.14
N PHE A 25 5.32 -1.54 -3.40
CA PHE A 25 5.79 -2.58 -2.49
C PHE A 25 5.97 -3.87 -3.30
N GLY A 26 7.20 -4.35 -3.40
CA GLY A 26 7.62 -5.53 -4.14
C GLY A 26 8.43 -5.22 -5.40
N LEU A 27 9.63 -5.79 -5.51
CA LEU A 27 10.39 -5.86 -6.75
C LEU A 27 9.99 -7.13 -7.52
N THR A 28 9.50 -6.91 -8.73
CA THR A 28 8.98 -7.96 -9.61
C THR A 28 9.60 -7.88 -11.01
N PRO A 29 9.36 -8.87 -11.89
CA PRO A 29 9.77 -8.77 -13.29
C PRO A 29 9.25 -7.51 -14.00
N GLU A 30 8.14 -6.94 -13.53
CA GLU A 30 7.52 -5.72 -14.05
C GLU A 30 8.18 -4.41 -13.55
N THR A 31 9.18 -4.46 -12.67
CA THR A 31 9.86 -3.26 -12.11
C THR A 31 10.25 -2.23 -13.19
N LEU A 32 10.90 -2.69 -14.27
CA LEU A 32 11.31 -1.81 -15.38
C LEU A 32 10.12 -1.28 -16.18
N LEU A 33 9.03 -2.05 -16.28
CA LEU A 33 7.80 -1.60 -16.92
C LEU A 33 7.18 -0.43 -16.13
N TRP A 34 7.11 -0.54 -14.80
CA TRP A 34 6.59 0.52 -13.93
C TRP A 34 7.42 1.80 -14.02
N LYS A 35 8.75 1.67 -14.04
CA LYS A 35 9.64 2.83 -14.26
C LYS A 35 9.41 3.47 -15.62
N ALA A 36 9.30 2.67 -16.69
CA ALA A 36 9.12 3.19 -18.05
C ALA A 36 7.75 3.88 -18.25
N LEU A 37 6.68 3.29 -17.72
CA LEU A 37 5.33 3.88 -17.80
C LEU A 37 5.26 5.21 -17.05
N ASN A 38 6.01 5.36 -15.95
CA ASN A 38 6.07 6.58 -15.14
C ASN A 38 7.36 7.41 -15.37
N HIS A 39 7.92 7.42 -16.58
CA HIS A 39 9.23 8.01 -16.89
C HIS A 39 9.37 9.51 -16.57
N ASN A 40 8.27 10.29 -16.56
CA ASN A 40 8.27 11.72 -16.18
C ASN A 40 7.86 11.94 -14.71
N GLY A 41 7.68 10.87 -13.95
CA GLY A 41 7.25 10.89 -12.56
C GLY A 41 8.32 10.34 -11.62
N LYS A 42 7.93 10.22 -10.35
CA LYS A 42 8.75 9.59 -9.32
C LYS A 42 8.27 8.16 -9.14
N THR A 43 9.17 7.18 -9.19
CA THR A 43 8.84 5.79 -8.90
C THR A 43 9.81 5.25 -7.87
N VAL A 44 9.29 4.77 -6.73
CA VAL A 44 10.07 4.15 -5.66
C VAL A 44 9.58 2.73 -5.43
N PHE A 45 10.53 1.81 -5.24
CA PHE A 45 10.28 0.40 -4.95
C PHE A 45 10.74 0.06 -3.53
N ILE A 46 9.94 -0.71 -2.80
CA ILE A 46 10.22 -1.19 -1.45
C ILE A 46 10.15 -2.71 -1.44
N ASP A 47 11.20 -3.41 -1.04
CA ASP A 47 11.25 -4.88 -1.04
C ASP A 47 11.76 -5.44 0.29
N GLU A 48 11.41 -6.68 0.64
CA GLU A 48 11.95 -7.34 1.83
C GLU A 48 13.40 -7.83 1.67
N ASN A 49 13.89 -7.96 0.42
CA ASN A 49 15.17 -8.58 0.13
C ASN A 49 16.24 -7.54 -0.22
N ARG A 50 17.04 -7.16 0.79
CA ARG A 50 18.19 -6.25 0.64
C ARG A 50 19.15 -6.60 -0.50
N TYR A 51 19.39 -7.89 -0.73
CA TYR A 51 20.31 -8.33 -1.78
C TYR A 51 19.71 -8.12 -3.16
N TYR A 52 18.40 -8.32 -3.28
CA TYR A 52 17.71 -8.11 -4.54
C TYR A 52 17.53 -6.63 -4.86
N ALA A 53 17.19 -5.80 -3.86
CA ALA A 53 17.18 -4.35 -4.00
C ALA A 53 18.55 -3.82 -4.48
N ALA A 54 19.63 -4.15 -3.77
CA ALA A 54 20.98 -3.73 -4.14
C ALA A 54 21.39 -4.21 -5.55
N TYR A 55 21.05 -5.45 -5.92
CA TYR A 55 21.31 -5.97 -7.27
C TYR A 55 20.53 -5.21 -8.36
N ILE A 56 19.28 -4.83 -8.09
CA ILE A 56 18.48 -4.04 -9.04
C ILE A 56 19.08 -2.64 -9.20
N GLU A 57 19.45 -1.97 -8.11
CA GLU A 57 20.10 -0.64 -8.17
C GLU A 57 21.45 -0.69 -8.89
N GLU A 58 22.27 -1.71 -8.65
CA GLU A 58 23.56 -1.88 -9.36
C GLU A 58 23.35 -2.03 -10.88
N LYS A 59 22.36 -2.83 -11.28
CA LYS A 59 22.08 -3.11 -12.68
C LYS A 59 21.33 -1.97 -13.39
N HIS A 60 20.51 -1.24 -12.65
CA HIS A 60 19.64 -0.17 -13.13
C HIS A 60 19.73 1.04 -12.20
N PRO A 61 20.79 1.89 -12.32
CA PRO A 61 21.02 3.02 -11.41
C PRO A 61 19.91 4.08 -11.39
N GLU A 62 19.00 4.05 -12.35
CA GLU A 62 17.81 4.90 -12.43
C GLU A 62 16.63 4.42 -11.58
N ILE A 63 16.72 3.24 -10.98
CA ILE A 63 15.69 2.66 -10.11
C ILE A 63 16.00 3.04 -8.66
N ASP A 64 15.04 3.71 -8.02
CA ASP A 64 15.06 3.96 -6.58
C ASP A 64 14.45 2.74 -5.86
N ALA A 65 15.27 1.82 -5.36
CA ALA A 65 14.81 0.62 -4.66
C ALA A 65 15.40 0.53 -3.26
N TYR A 66 14.56 0.28 -2.27
CA TYR A 66 14.97 0.22 -0.86
C TYR A 66 14.48 -1.07 -0.21
N ASP A 67 15.25 -1.59 0.73
CA ASP A 67 14.82 -2.70 1.56
C ASP A 67 14.17 -2.24 2.87
N VAL A 68 13.22 -3.04 3.36
CA VAL A 68 12.61 -2.89 4.68
C VAL A 68 12.50 -4.23 5.38
N THR A 69 12.47 -4.20 6.71
CA THR A 69 12.27 -5.38 7.54
C THR A 69 10.82 -5.49 7.97
N TYR A 70 10.08 -6.40 7.36
CA TYR A 70 8.73 -6.74 7.82
C TYR A 70 8.81 -7.59 9.10
N THR A 71 8.16 -7.11 10.17
CA THR A 71 8.15 -7.77 11.48
C THR A 71 6.89 -8.60 11.74
N THR A 72 5.90 -8.51 10.85
CA THR A 72 4.63 -9.25 10.96
C THR A 72 4.75 -10.67 10.44
N LYS A 73 3.78 -11.51 10.80
CA LYS A 73 3.58 -12.82 10.17
C LYS A 73 2.17 -13.00 9.67
N ARG A 74 2.01 -13.70 8.55
CA ARG A 74 0.71 -14.02 7.98
C ARG A 74 -0.19 -14.78 8.97
N SER A 75 0.39 -15.69 9.76
CA SER A 75 -0.30 -16.44 10.81
C SER A 75 -0.89 -15.55 11.91
N GLU A 76 -0.30 -14.37 12.15
CA GLU A 76 -0.70 -13.42 13.20
C GLU A 76 -1.74 -12.39 12.72
N MET A 77 -2.19 -12.47 11.45
CA MET A 77 -3.06 -11.47 10.83
C MET A 77 -4.27 -11.08 11.70
N LYS A 78 -4.97 -12.05 12.27
CA LYS A 78 -6.17 -11.79 13.08
C LYS A 78 -5.84 -10.99 14.34
N GLU A 79 -4.75 -11.33 15.01
CA GLU A 79 -4.29 -10.64 16.22
C GLU A 79 -3.79 -9.23 15.91
N LEU A 80 -3.05 -9.08 14.80
CA LEU A 80 -2.56 -7.77 14.33
C LEU A 80 -3.72 -6.82 14.00
N ILE A 81 -4.76 -7.31 13.31
CA ILE A 81 -5.96 -6.51 13.01
C ILE A 81 -6.71 -6.15 14.29
N ALA A 82 -6.88 -7.10 15.22
CA ALA A 82 -7.54 -6.83 16.49
C ALA A 82 -6.80 -5.76 17.29
N SER A 83 -5.47 -5.87 17.38
CA SER A 83 -4.61 -4.88 18.04
C SER A 83 -4.70 -3.51 17.36
N ALA A 84 -4.68 -3.46 16.02
CA ALA A 84 -4.82 -2.21 15.28
C ALA A 84 -6.17 -1.52 15.53
N LYS A 85 -7.26 -2.28 15.66
CA LYS A 85 -8.59 -1.78 16.03
C LYS A 85 -8.63 -1.21 17.43
N GLU A 86 -8.05 -1.92 18.40
CA GLU A 86 -7.96 -1.47 19.78
C GLU A 86 -7.18 -0.16 19.90
N HIS A 87 -6.13 -0.02 19.09
CA HIS A 87 -5.24 1.13 19.09
C HIS A 87 -5.55 2.18 18.00
N VAL A 88 -6.74 2.14 17.39
CA VAL A 88 -7.09 3.07 16.28
C VAL A 88 -7.17 4.53 16.76
N ALA A 89 -7.48 4.75 18.03
CA ALA A 89 -7.58 6.08 18.62
C ALA A 89 -6.23 6.67 19.06
N ASN A 90 -5.15 5.88 19.06
CA ASN A 90 -3.80 6.30 19.45
C ASN A 90 -2.74 5.95 18.39
N GLU A 91 -2.19 4.74 18.41
CA GLU A 91 -0.99 4.35 17.67
C GLU A 91 -1.29 3.93 16.23
N CYS A 92 -2.48 3.39 15.96
CA CYS A 92 -2.85 2.84 14.65
C CYS A 92 -3.89 3.71 13.91
N LYS A 93 -3.76 5.03 13.98
CA LYS A 93 -4.69 5.98 13.34
C LYS A 93 -4.63 5.94 11.79
N PRO A 94 -5.73 6.25 11.09
CA PRO A 94 -5.75 6.36 9.63
C PRO A 94 -4.90 7.51 9.08
N VAL A 95 -4.66 8.54 9.89
CA VAL A 95 -3.75 9.65 9.59
C VAL A 95 -2.75 9.74 10.72
N GLN A 96 -1.47 9.49 10.43
CA GLN A 96 -0.42 9.44 11.44
C GLN A 96 0.97 9.59 10.83
N ASN A 97 1.96 9.88 11.68
CA ASN A 97 3.36 9.83 11.30
C ASN A 97 3.91 8.41 11.47
N LEU A 98 4.06 7.69 10.35
CA LEU A 98 4.55 6.32 10.35
C LEU A 98 6.01 6.18 10.82
N LEU A 99 6.85 7.19 10.63
CA LEU A 99 8.26 7.17 11.06
C LEU A 99 8.42 6.98 12.58
N PHE A 100 7.43 7.44 13.35
CA PHE A 100 7.41 7.33 14.82
C PHE A 100 6.19 6.55 15.32
N SER A 101 5.58 5.72 14.47
CA SER A 101 4.43 4.91 14.85
C SER A 101 4.87 3.68 15.62
N ASP A 102 4.21 3.43 16.75
CA ASP A 102 4.31 2.17 17.52
C ASP A 102 3.28 1.12 17.06
N CYS A 103 2.50 1.41 16.00
CA CYS A 103 1.58 0.43 15.43
C CYS A 103 2.34 -0.75 14.81
N LYS A 104 2.05 -1.97 15.24
CA LYS A 104 2.68 -3.20 14.72
C LYS A 104 2.52 -3.41 13.20
N LEU A 105 1.54 -2.77 12.58
CA LEU A 105 1.31 -2.81 11.14
C LEU A 105 2.00 -1.68 10.37
N GLY A 106 2.48 -0.64 11.07
CA GLY A 106 3.17 0.49 10.44
C GLY A 106 4.59 0.11 10.06
N ILE A 107 4.99 0.40 8.83
CA ILE A 107 6.39 0.29 8.41
C ILE A 107 7.08 1.61 8.76
N ASN A 108 7.92 1.59 9.79
CA ASN A 108 8.61 2.77 10.34
C ASN A 108 10.11 2.87 9.95
N ASP A 109 10.58 1.95 9.11
CA ASP A 109 11.97 1.87 8.61
C ASP A 109 12.10 2.23 7.12
N LEU A 110 11.10 2.91 6.52
CA LEU A 110 11.23 3.43 5.16
C LEU A 110 12.21 4.61 5.13
N PRO A 111 12.86 4.89 3.97
CA PRO A 111 13.62 6.12 3.80
C PRO A 111 12.76 7.36 4.08
N ASN A 112 13.28 8.33 4.82
CA ASN A 112 12.51 9.50 5.30
C ASN A 112 11.67 10.19 4.21
N HIS A 113 12.21 10.32 3.00
CA HIS A 113 11.52 10.98 1.90
C HIS A 113 10.26 10.23 1.43
N VAL A 114 10.14 8.93 1.67
CA VAL A 114 8.97 8.12 1.29
C VAL A 114 7.74 8.52 2.11
N TYR A 115 7.93 8.92 3.38
CA TYR A 115 6.84 9.43 4.24
C TYR A 115 6.36 10.82 3.85
N GLU A 116 7.18 11.59 3.13
CA GLU A 116 6.89 12.98 2.77
C GLU A 116 6.27 13.15 1.38
N VAL A 117 6.36 12.10 0.54
CA VAL A 117 5.84 12.14 -0.83
C VAL A 117 4.32 12.00 -0.83
N ASP A 118 3.66 12.92 -1.51
CA ASP A 118 2.24 12.85 -1.83
C ASP A 118 2.01 11.83 -2.96
N TRP A 119 1.97 10.52 -2.62
CA TRP A 119 1.81 9.41 -3.57
C TRP A 119 0.48 9.44 -4.33
N ASP A 120 0.50 9.38 -5.66
CA ASP A 120 -0.72 9.37 -6.50
C ASP A 120 -1.20 7.95 -6.79
N VAL A 121 -0.25 7.02 -6.90
CA VAL A 121 -0.50 5.60 -7.12
C VAL A 121 0.38 4.79 -6.17
N ILE A 122 -0.22 3.81 -5.51
CA ILE A 122 0.49 2.83 -4.67
C ILE A 122 0.12 1.44 -5.16
N LEU A 123 1.12 0.63 -5.51
CA LEU A 123 0.94 -0.77 -5.85
C LEU A 123 1.50 -1.64 -4.73
N VAL A 124 0.67 -2.54 -4.19
CA VAL A 124 1.07 -3.54 -3.20
C VAL A 124 1.15 -4.91 -3.90
N ASP A 125 2.36 -5.27 -4.33
CA ASP A 125 2.71 -6.58 -4.92
C ASP A 125 3.81 -7.31 -4.12
N GLY A 126 4.01 -6.90 -2.89
CA GLY A 126 4.98 -7.43 -1.96
C GLY A 126 4.55 -7.10 -0.53
N PRO A 127 5.21 -7.71 0.47
CA PRO A 127 6.26 -8.73 0.33
C PRO A 127 5.71 -10.07 -0.15
N ARG A 128 6.60 -10.99 -0.54
CA ARG A 128 6.23 -12.38 -0.85
C ARG A 128 5.91 -13.11 0.45
N GLY A 129 4.95 -14.03 0.42
CA GLY A 129 4.70 -14.80 1.65
C GLY A 129 3.36 -15.49 1.80
N ASP A 130 3.09 -16.51 1.00
CA ASP A 130 1.84 -17.28 1.12
C ASP A 130 1.88 -18.34 2.23
N TRP A 131 3.01 -18.51 2.93
CA TRP A 131 3.14 -19.43 4.07
C TRP A 131 2.92 -18.72 5.43
N PRO A 132 2.59 -19.46 6.50
CA PRO A 132 2.21 -18.87 7.79
C PRO A 132 3.25 -17.93 8.41
N GLU A 133 4.53 -18.30 8.36
CA GLU A 133 5.64 -17.52 8.95
C GLU A 133 6.15 -16.39 8.06
N ALA A 134 5.59 -16.23 6.87
CA ALA A 134 6.00 -15.16 5.98
C ALA A 134 5.48 -13.80 6.48
N PRO A 135 6.13 -12.69 6.10
CA PRO A 135 5.66 -11.34 6.41
C PRO A 135 4.17 -11.09 6.19
N GLY A 136 3.64 -11.61 5.08
CA GLY A 136 2.33 -11.26 4.56
C GLY A 136 2.25 -9.80 4.11
N ARG A 137 1.14 -9.42 3.45
CA ARG A 137 0.94 -8.06 2.93
C ARG A 137 0.24 -7.09 3.90
N MET A 138 -0.02 -7.49 5.16
CA MET A 138 -0.78 -6.65 6.10
C MET A 138 -0.12 -5.28 6.31
N SER A 139 1.18 -5.24 6.60
CA SER A 139 1.87 -3.97 6.87
C SER A 139 1.98 -3.07 5.65
N ALA A 140 2.18 -3.65 4.46
CA ALA A 140 2.19 -2.89 3.21
C ALA A 140 0.80 -2.30 2.89
N ILE A 141 -0.28 -3.06 3.08
CA ILE A 141 -1.66 -2.60 2.89
C ILE A 141 -2.00 -1.49 3.89
N PHE A 142 -1.68 -1.68 5.17
CA PHE A 142 -1.89 -0.69 6.22
C PHE A 142 -1.13 0.61 5.91
N THR A 143 0.17 0.49 5.61
CA THR A 143 1.05 1.62 5.30
C THR A 143 0.57 2.37 4.06
N ALA A 144 0.19 1.66 2.99
CA ALA A 144 -0.39 2.28 1.80
C ALA A 144 -1.66 3.09 2.13
N GLY A 145 -2.52 2.54 2.99
CA GLY A 145 -3.73 3.22 3.47
C GLY A 145 -3.44 4.49 4.28
N VAL A 146 -2.42 4.47 5.14
CA VAL A 146 -2.01 5.63 5.93
C VAL A 146 -1.34 6.69 5.06
N LEU A 147 -0.42 6.30 4.18
CA LEU A 147 0.25 7.23 3.25
C LEU A 147 -0.76 7.93 2.34
N ALA A 148 -1.71 7.18 1.76
CA ALA A 148 -2.75 7.73 0.90
C ALA A 148 -3.62 8.79 1.59
N ARG A 149 -3.89 8.62 2.89
CA ARG A 149 -4.76 9.51 3.68
C ARG A 149 -4.01 10.68 4.33
N SER A 150 -2.72 10.50 4.59
CA SER A 150 -1.86 11.48 5.27
C SER A 150 -1.21 12.50 4.33
N LYS A 151 -1.52 12.43 3.02
CA LYS A 151 -1.04 13.39 2.02
C LYS A 151 -1.36 14.83 2.41
N LYS A 152 -0.39 15.72 2.21
CA LYS A 152 -0.47 17.14 2.55
C LYS A 152 -1.01 17.95 1.38
N GLY A 153 -0.71 17.54 0.14
CA GLY A 153 -1.13 18.19 -1.09
C GLY A 153 -1.23 17.23 -2.29
N GLY A 154 -1.08 17.79 -3.49
CA GLY A 154 -1.17 17.05 -4.74
C GLY A 154 -2.60 16.64 -5.12
N ASN A 155 -2.73 15.53 -5.85
CA ASN A 155 -4.04 14.97 -6.19
C ASN A 155 -4.78 14.54 -4.92
N PRO A 156 -6.04 14.99 -4.71
CA PRO A 156 -6.82 14.61 -3.52
C PRO A 156 -7.12 13.10 -3.45
N LYS A 157 -6.95 12.38 -4.57
CA LYS A 157 -7.17 10.94 -4.67
C LYS A 157 -5.87 10.20 -4.87
N THR A 158 -5.76 9.04 -4.21
CA THR A 158 -4.67 8.09 -4.36
C THR A 158 -5.24 6.76 -4.83
N HIS A 159 -4.72 6.24 -5.94
CA HIS A 159 -5.07 4.90 -6.42
C HIS A 159 -4.23 3.87 -5.68
N VAL A 160 -4.86 2.91 -5.01
CA VAL A 160 -4.17 1.82 -4.32
C VAL A 160 -4.56 0.49 -4.97
N PHE A 161 -3.58 -0.21 -5.52
CA PHE A 161 -3.76 -1.51 -6.16
C PHE A 161 -3.21 -2.61 -5.24
N LEU A 162 -4.03 -3.62 -4.98
CA LEU A 162 -3.62 -4.84 -4.27
C LEU A 162 -3.56 -6.00 -5.26
N HIS A 163 -2.38 -6.55 -5.51
CA HIS A 163 -2.22 -7.75 -6.33
C HIS A 163 -2.53 -9.02 -5.50
N ASP A 164 -2.79 -10.14 -6.17
CA ASP A 164 -3.22 -11.42 -5.59
C ASP A 164 -4.47 -11.31 -4.69
N PHE A 165 -5.50 -10.62 -5.20
CA PHE A 165 -6.67 -10.23 -4.42
C PHE A 165 -7.60 -11.37 -3.97
N SER A 166 -7.43 -12.58 -4.51
CA SER A 166 -8.12 -13.79 -4.03
C SER A 166 -7.64 -14.22 -2.64
N GLY A 167 -6.48 -13.73 -2.17
CA GLY A 167 -5.95 -14.03 -0.86
C GLY A 167 -6.75 -13.39 0.29
N GLU A 168 -6.90 -14.14 1.38
CA GLU A 168 -7.61 -13.69 2.59
C GLU A 168 -6.99 -12.39 3.16
N VAL A 169 -5.67 -12.27 3.14
CA VAL A 169 -4.95 -11.09 3.66
C VAL A 169 -5.38 -9.82 2.93
N GLN A 170 -5.39 -9.87 1.60
CA GLN A 170 -5.72 -8.74 0.73
C GLN A 170 -7.17 -8.31 0.93
N GLN A 171 -8.11 -9.26 0.99
CA GLN A 171 -9.52 -8.95 1.19
C GLN A 171 -9.81 -8.41 2.58
N VAL A 172 -9.29 -9.06 3.62
CA VAL A 172 -9.56 -8.66 5.01
C VAL A 172 -8.88 -7.32 5.31
N CYS A 173 -7.58 -7.18 5.02
CA CYS A 173 -6.85 -5.93 5.27
C CYS A 173 -7.30 -4.80 4.34
N GLY A 174 -7.65 -5.11 3.09
CA GLY A 174 -8.21 -4.13 2.16
C GLY A 174 -9.54 -3.57 2.68
N ASN A 175 -10.47 -4.44 3.09
CA ASN A 175 -11.75 -4.00 3.67
C ASN A 175 -11.57 -3.22 4.98
N GLU A 176 -10.59 -3.61 5.80
CA GLU A 176 -10.35 -2.98 7.10
C GLU A 176 -9.63 -1.63 7.01
N PHE A 177 -8.54 -1.57 6.25
CA PHE A 177 -7.65 -0.41 6.23
C PHE A 177 -7.79 0.44 4.97
N LEU A 178 -8.26 -0.09 3.84
CA LEU A 178 -8.55 0.70 2.63
C LEU A 178 -10.03 1.02 2.48
N CYS A 179 -10.88 0.29 3.20
CA CYS A 179 -12.33 0.40 3.27
C CYS A 179 -13.04 -0.07 2.01
N LYS A 180 -14.01 -0.97 2.21
CA LYS A 180 -14.78 -1.59 1.12
C LYS A 180 -15.50 -0.56 0.26
N GLU A 181 -15.96 0.53 0.85
CA GLU A 181 -16.62 1.64 0.14
C GLU A 181 -15.69 2.39 -0.82
N ASN A 182 -14.36 2.25 -0.68
CA ASN A 182 -13.38 2.85 -1.58
C ASN A 182 -12.93 1.87 -2.68
N LEU A 183 -13.41 0.62 -2.67
CA LEU A 183 -13.11 -0.36 -3.71
C LEU A 183 -13.85 0.00 -4.99
N LEU A 184 -13.09 0.40 -6.02
CA LEU A 184 -13.63 0.78 -7.32
C LEU A 184 -13.94 -0.44 -8.18
N GLU A 185 -12.96 -1.33 -8.32
CA GLU A 185 -13.04 -2.55 -9.13
C GLU A 185 -12.26 -3.68 -8.46
N ALA A 186 -12.70 -4.92 -8.64
CA ALA A 186 -12.00 -6.10 -8.15
C ALA A 186 -12.13 -7.27 -9.14
N SER A 187 -11.04 -8.03 -9.27
CA SER A 187 -10.96 -9.35 -9.90
C SER A 187 -10.35 -10.35 -8.90
N GLU A 188 -10.15 -11.60 -9.31
CA GLU A 188 -9.44 -12.60 -8.50
C GLU A 188 -7.96 -12.23 -8.26
N SER A 189 -7.36 -11.47 -9.17
CA SER A 189 -5.93 -11.14 -9.16
C SER A 189 -5.65 -9.70 -8.70
N MET A 190 -6.65 -8.82 -8.68
CA MET A 190 -6.44 -7.41 -8.40
C MET A 190 -7.62 -6.75 -7.68
N GLY A 191 -7.33 -5.98 -6.63
CA GLY A 191 -8.27 -5.03 -6.03
C GLY A 191 -7.79 -3.61 -6.30
N HIS A 192 -8.65 -2.76 -6.85
CA HIS A 192 -8.35 -1.35 -7.11
C HIS A 192 -9.20 -0.45 -6.20
N TYR A 193 -8.53 0.20 -5.25
CA TYR A 193 -9.12 1.17 -4.34
C TYR A 193 -8.77 2.60 -4.75
N VAL A 194 -9.65 3.56 -4.45
CA VAL A 194 -9.38 4.99 -4.59
C VAL A 194 -9.65 5.68 -3.26
N LEU A 195 -8.58 6.11 -2.60
CA LEU A 195 -8.64 6.73 -1.28
C LEU A 195 -8.53 8.25 -1.40
N GLU A 196 -9.28 8.95 -0.55
CA GLU A 196 -9.17 10.39 -0.37
C GLU A 196 -8.40 10.72 0.90
N ARG A 197 -7.82 11.92 0.95
CA ARG A 197 -7.24 12.49 2.17
C ARG A 197 -8.26 12.46 3.32
N MET A 198 -7.79 12.19 4.53
CA MET A 198 -8.60 12.28 5.75
C MET A 198 -8.13 13.43 6.66
N ASN A 199 -8.97 13.80 7.62
CA ASN A 199 -8.60 14.77 8.64
C ASN A 199 -7.62 14.13 9.63
N GLU A 200 -6.63 14.90 10.10
CA GLU A 200 -5.67 14.45 11.12
C GLU A 200 -6.33 13.99 12.43
N SER A 201 -7.53 14.49 12.74
CA SER A 201 -8.31 14.07 13.91
C SER A 201 -9.11 12.77 13.68
N SER A 202 -9.04 12.15 12.50
CA SER A 202 -9.78 10.92 12.20
C SER A 202 -9.25 9.74 13.00
N VAL A 203 -10.16 9.04 13.67
CA VAL A 203 -9.88 7.84 14.51
C VAL A 203 -10.65 6.60 14.04
N GLN A 204 -11.10 6.61 12.78
CA GLN A 204 -11.80 5.52 12.14
C GLN A 204 -11.35 5.47 10.67
N TYR A 205 -11.06 4.28 10.15
CA TYR A 205 -10.66 4.10 8.76
C TYR A 205 -11.83 4.26 7.80
N CYS A 206 -12.92 3.57 8.11
CA CYS A 206 -14.07 3.42 7.21
C CYS A 206 -15.27 4.15 7.77
N LYS A 207 -16.12 4.66 6.88
CA LYS A 207 -17.41 5.21 7.28
C LYS A 207 -18.19 4.03 7.80
N GLY A 208 -18.44 4.00 9.12
CA GLY A 208 -19.12 2.87 9.76
C GLY A 208 -20.33 2.48 8.93
N SER A 209 -20.50 1.19 8.68
CA SER A 209 -21.77 0.70 8.17
C SER A 209 -22.82 1.21 9.14
N SER A 210 -23.61 2.20 8.73
CA SER A 210 -24.93 2.36 9.30
C SER A 210 -25.55 0.99 9.16
N SER A 211 -25.61 0.25 10.27
CA SER A 211 -26.23 -1.05 10.37
C SER A 211 -27.54 -0.96 9.62
N SER A 212 -27.63 -1.62 8.47
CA SER A 212 -28.91 -1.94 7.86
C SER A 212 -29.59 -2.98 8.75
N SER A 213 -29.95 -2.55 9.96
CA SER A 213 -31.00 -3.15 10.76
C SER A 213 -32.29 -2.77 10.05
N SER A 214 -32.62 -3.55 9.03
CA SER A 214 -33.95 -3.54 8.44
C SER A 214 -34.67 -4.74 9.04
N THR A 215 -35.64 -4.40 9.88
CA THR A 215 -36.78 -5.19 10.37
C THR A 215 -37.16 -6.43 9.57
#